data_AF-A0A410H5W1-F1
#
_entry.id   AF-A0A410H5W1-F1
#
_cell.length_a   1.000
_cell.length_b   1.000
_cell.length_c   1.000
_cell.angle_alpha   90.00
_cell.angle_beta   90.00
_cell.angle_gamma   90.00
#
_symmetry.space_group_name_H-M   'P 1'
#
loop_
_entity.id
_entity.type
_entity.pdbx_description
1 polymer ?
#
loop_
_entity_poly.entity_id
_entity_poly.type
_entity_poly.pdbx_seq_one_letter_code
_entity_poly.pdbx_strand_id
1 'polypeptide(L)'
;MVYLMIEPQQAEAFQKRMNEQGWSLFFQDGGQSQFIGWAYMMKWEKTLEDERRAEVTLHYSDNHGELEAYLEMNPPAKPLMDALVAEL
;
A
#
# COMPACT_ATOMS: atom_id res chain seq x y z
N MET A 1 11.00 9.35 0.94
CA MET A 1 9.71 8.65 0.83
C MET A 1 8.58 9.65 1.03
N VAL A 2 7.42 9.38 0.46
CA VAL A 2 6.19 10.17 0.57
C VAL A 2 5.12 9.25 1.17
N TYR A 3 4.24 9.82 1.98
CA TYR A 3 3.19 9.08 2.68
C TYR A 3 1.82 9.56 2.23
N LEU A 4 0.87 8.63 2.12
CA LEU A 4 -0.53 8.90 1.84
C LEU A 4 -1.41 8.09 2.80
N MET A 5 -2.18 8.76 3.64
CA MET A 5 -3.19 8.11 4.48
C MET A 5 -4.35 7.64 3.61
N ILE A 6 -4.85 6.43 3.88
CA ILE A 6 -6.05 5.89 3.26
C ILE A 6 -6.99 5.38 4.35
N GLU A 7 -8.26 5.22 4.05
CA GLU A 7 -9.17 4.58 4.99
C GLU A 7 -8.83 3.08 5.10
N PRO A 8 -8.87 2.47 6.29
CA PRO A 8 -8.58 1.04 6.46
C PRO A 8 -9.44 0.13 5.58
N GLN A 9 -10.70 0.52 5.31
CA GLN A 9 -11.59 -0.24 4.45
C GLN A 9 -11.18 -0.22 2.97
N GLN A 10 -10.35 0.76 2.55
CA GLN A 10 -9.83 0.84 1.20
C GLN A 10 -8.62 -0.09 0.97
N ALA A 11 -8.01 -0.64 2.02
CA ALA A 11 -6.79 -1.44 1.92
C ALA A 11 -6.95 -2.71 1.05
N GLU A 12 -8.08 -3.40 1.13
CA GLU A 12 -8.37 -4.56 0.28
C GLU A 12 -8.63 -4.16 -1.18
N ALA A 13 -9.38 -3.09 -1.40
CA ALA A 13 -9.67 -2.57 -2.72
C ALA A 13 -8.39 -2.10 -3.43
N PHE A 14 -7.50 -1.42 -2.68
CA PHE A 14 -6.17 -1.03 -3.12
C PHE A 14 -5.36 -2.24 -3.58
N GLN A 15 -5.26 -3.30 -2.77
CA GLN A 15 -4.52 -4.51 -3.14
C GLN A 15 -5.01 -5.13 -4.46
N LYS A 16 -6.34 -5.18 -4.65
CA LYS A 16 -6.94 -5.68 -5.91
C LYS A 16 -6.55 -4.80 -7.10
N ARG A 17 -6.67 -3.47 -6.98
CA ARG A 17 -6.29 -2.53 -8.04
C ARG A 17 -4.81 -2.61 -8.40
N MET A 18 -3.92 -2.80 -7.43
CA MET A 18 -2.48 -2.98 -7.69
C MET A 18 -2.22 -4.19 -8.59
N ASN A 19 -2.86 -5.32 -8.29
CA ASN A 19 -2.75 -6.54 -9.10
C ASN A 19 -3.35 -6.35 -10.52
N GLU A 20 -4.47 -5.64 -10.64
CA GLU A 20 -5.12 -5.35 -11.93
C GLU A 20 -4.32 -4.38 -12.81
N GLN A 21 -3.63 -3.42 -12.21
CA GLN A 21 -2.83 -2.41 -12.93
C GLN A 21 -1.38 -2.84 -13.20
N GLY A 22 -1.08 -4.13 -13.06
CA GLY A 22 0.22 -4.72 -13.41
C GLY A 22 1.36 -4.26 -12.50
N TRP A 23 1.08 -3.98 -11.22
CA TRP A 23 2.12 -3.82 -10.23
C TRP A 23 2.62 -5.18 -9.75
N SER A 24 3.93 -5.34 -9.65
CA SER A 24 4.55 -6.59 -9.21
C SER A 24 4.69 -6.61 -7.70
N LEU A 25 3.97 -7.52 -7.03
CA LEU A 25 4.14 -7.77 -5.60
C LEU A 25 5.47 -8.50 -5.38
N PHE A 26 6.39 -7.91 -4.61
CA PHE A 26 7.70 -8.51 -4.34
C PHE A 26 7.96 -8.77 -2.85
N PHE A 27 7.12 -8.22 -1.96
CA PHE A 27 7.20 -8.48 -0.53
C PHE A 27 5.81 -8.48 0.09
N GLN A 28 5.56 -9.44 0.97
CA GLN A 28 4.37 -9.50 1.81
C GLN A 28 4.78 -10.08 3.16
N ASP A 29 4.41 -9.39 4.22
CA ASP A 29 4.62 -9.84 5.59
C ASP A 29 3.39 -9.47 6.42
N GLY A 30 3.07 -10.29 7.42
CA GLY A 30 1.91 -10.05 8.25
C GLY A 30 1.83 -11.04 9.40
N GLY A 31 1.26 -10.58 10.51
CA GLY A 31 1.14 -11.40 11.71
C GLY A 31 0.36 -10.74 12.82
N GLN A 32 0.08 -11.55 13.84
CA GLN A 32 -0.54 -11.11 15.07
C GLN A 32 0.53 -10.88 16.14
N SER A 33 0.48 -9.72 16.80
CA SER A 33 1.28 -9.41 17.97
C SER A 33 0.37 -9.20 19.17
N GLN A 34 0.84 -9.60 20.36
CA GLN A 34 0.12 -9.34 21.61
C GLN A 34 0.03 -7.84 21.95
N PHE A 35 0.86 -7.00 21.33
CA PHE A 35 0.94 -5.57 21.63
C PHE A 35 0.17 -4.67 20.65
N ILE A 36 -0.09 -5.14 19.43
CA ILE A 36 -0.58 -4.29 18.32
C ILE A 36 -1.74 -4.97 17.56
N GLY A 37 -2.31 -6.05 18.11
CA GLY A 37 -3.32 -6.86 17.42
C GLY A 37 -2.80 -7.47 16.13
N TRP A 38 -3.44 -7.15 14.99
CA TRP A 38 -3.08 -7.69 13.66
C TRP A 38 -2.42 -6.62 12.80
N ALA A 39 -1.33 -6.95 12.10
CA ALA A 39 -0.73 -6.02 11.15
C ALA A 39 -0.19 -6.75 9.93
N TYR A 40 -0.17 -6.07 8.79
CA TYR A 40 0.50 -6.56 7.59
C TYR A 40 1.09 -5.43 6.76
N MET A 41 2.09 -5.80 5.97
CA MET A 41 2.79 -4.92 5.05
C MET A 41 2.93 -5.62 3.70
N MET A 42 2.66 -4.90 2.62
CA MET A 42 2.81 -5.40 1.26
C MET A 42 3.55 -4.39 0.42
N LYS A 43 4.52 -4.84 -0.40
CA LYS A 43 5.31 -3.96 -1.28
C LYS A 43 5.18 -4.37 -2.73
N TRP A 44 4.91 -3.38 -3.55
CA TRP A 44 4.84 -3.52 -4.98
C TRP A 44 5.82 -2.59 -5.69
N GLU A 45 6.20 -3.00 -6.89
CA GLU A 45 7.00 -2.20 -7.80
C GLU A 45 6.40 -2.16 -9.20
N LYS A 46 6.73 -1.09 -9.93
CA LYS A 46 6.41 -0.96 -11.34
C LYS A 46 7.49 -0.15 -12.05
N THR A 47 7.97 -0.65 -13.18
CA THR A 47 8.86 0.12 -14.06
C THR A 47 8.01 1.06 -14.92
N LEU A 48 8.32 2.35 -14.89
CA LEU A 48 7.66 3.38 -15.68
C LEU A 48 8.28 3.49 -17.09
N GLU A 49 7.58 4.18 -17.99
CA GLU A 49 8.00 4.36 -19.39
C GLU A 49 9.36 5.08 -19.52
N ASP A 50 9.73 5.89 -18.54
CA ASP A 50 11.01 6.60 -18.47
C ASP A 50 12.10 5.82 -17.69
N GLU A 51 11.92 4.49 -17.58
CA GLU A 51 12.79 3.55 -16.87
C GLU A 51 12.93 3.80 -15.36
N ARG A 52 12.19 4.76 -14.78
CA ARG A 52 12.15 4.95 -13.33
C ARG A 52 11.36 3.81 -12.70
N ARG A 53 11.84 3.34 -11.54
CA ARG A 53 11.12 2.37 -10.72
C ARG A 53 10.20 3.11 -9.75
N ALA A 54 8.91 2.83 -9.81
CA ALA A 54 7.93 3.22 -8.82
C ALA A 54 7.81 2.11 -7.77
N GLU A 55 7.83 2.47 -6.49
CA GLU A 55 7.72 1.54 -5.37
C GLU A 55 6.67 2.06 -4.40
N VAL A 56 5.81 1.15 -3.95
CA VAL A 56 4.77 1.44 -2.95
C VAL A 56 4.74 0.34 -1.90
N THR A 57 4.51 0.73 -0.67
CA THR A 57 4.29 -0.16 0.48
C THR A 57 2.95 0.21 1.10
N LEU A 58 2.05 -0.77 1.22
CA LEU A 58 0.86 -0.64 2.04
C LEU A 58 1.20 -1.10 3.46
N HIS A 59 0.85 -0.28 4.42
CA HIS A 59 0.86 -0.61 5.85
C HIS A 59 -0.58 -0.68 6.33
N TYR A 60 -0.93 -1.75 7.03
CA TYR A 60 -2.22 -1.91 7.67
C TYR A 60 -2.02 -2.47 9.09
N SER A 61 -2.79 -1.95 10.04
CA SER A 61 -2.84 -2.47 11.40
C SER A 61 -4.25 -2.37 11.99
N ASP A 62 -4.58 -3.34 12.83
CA ASP A 62 -5.73 -3.39 13.72
C ASP A 62 -5.22 -3.55 15.14
N ASN A 63 -5.12 -2.42 15.86
CA ASN A 63 -4.72 -2.38 17.25
C ASN A 63 -5.95 -2.42 18.16
N HIS A 64 -6.45 -3.62 18.45
CA HIS A 64 -7.60 -3.82 19.34
C HIS A 64 -8.87 -3.04 18.92
N GLY A 65 -9.12 -2.93 17.61
CA GLY A 65 -10.26 -2.21 17.05
C GLY A 65 -9.92 -0.80 16.55
N GLU A 66 -8.71 -0.30 16.83
CA GLU A 66 -8.18 0.91 16.18
C GLU A 66 -7.50 0.52 14.87
N LEU A 67 -8.21 0.76 13.77
CA LEU A 67 -7.74 0.43 12.43
C LEU A 67 -6.94 1.60 11.84
N GLU A 68 -5.77 1.32 11.29
CA GLU A 68 -4.94 2.28 10.57
C GLU A 68 -4.46 1.69 9.25
N ALA A 69 -4.43 2.53 8.21
CA ALA A 69 -3.84 2.18 6.93
C ALA A 69 -3.17 3.39 6.27
N TYR A 70 -2.00 3.16 5.68
CA TYR A 70 -1.31 4.19 4.91
C TYR A 70 -0.39 3.58 3.87
N LEU A 71 -0.06 4.38 2.86
CA LEU A 71 0.88 4.04 1.81
C LEU A 71 2.18 4.79 2.02
N GLU A 72 3.30 4.07 2.02
CA GLU A 72 4.66 4.62 1.91
C GLU A 72 5.17 4.41 0.49
N MET A 73 5.70 5.44 -0.16
CA MET A 73 6.08 5.33 -1.56
C MET A 73 7.24 6.24 -1.96
N ASN A 74 7.89 5.90 -3.07
CA ASN A 74 8.88 6.79 -3.67
C ASN A 74 8.20 7.90 -4.51
N PRO A 75 8.89 9.04 -4.79
CA PRO A 75 8.27 10.15 -5.51
C PRO A 75 7.66 9.79 -6.89
N PRO A 76 8.24 8.90 -7.70
CA PRO A 76 7.62 8.46 -8.96
C PRO A 76 6.26 7.77 -8.78
N ALA A 77 6.04 7.06 -7.67
CA ALA A 77 4.77 6.39 -7.40
C ALA A 77 3.65 7.34 -6.95
N LYS A 78 3.98 8.49 -6.35
CA LYS A 78 2.99 9.42 -5.76
C LYS A 78 1.85 9.83 -6.68
N PRO A 79 2.08 10.35 -7.90
CA PRO A 79 0.98 10.74 -8.79
C PRO A 79 0.11 9.55 -9.20
N LEU A 80 0.68 8.35 -9.30
CA LEU A 80 -0.06 7.13 -9.64
C LEU A 80 -0.96 6.69 -8.48
N MET A 81 -0.46 6.78 -7.25
CA MET A 81 -1.23 6.40 -6.06
C MET A 81 -2.33 7.41 -5.73
N ASP A 82 -2.09 8.70 -5.93
CA ASP A 82 -3.14 9.72 -5.77
C ASP A 82 -4.32 9.47 -6.71
N ALA A 83 -4.04 9.14 -7.97
CA ALA A 83 -5.07 8.82 -8.95
C ALA A 83 -5.80 7.51 -8.60
N LEU A 84 -5.06 6.46 -8.23
CA LEU A 84 -5.62 5.16 -7.89
C LEU A 84 -6.52 5.25 -6.65
N VAL A 85 -6.07 5.91 -5.57
CA VAL A 85 -6.82 6.03 -4.31
C VAL A 85 -8.08 6.87 -4.47
N ALA A 86 -8.07 7.89 -5.33
CA ALA A 86 -9.26 8.69 -5.61
C ALA A 86 -10.42 7.90 -6.27
N GLU A 87 -10.13 6.69 -6.78
CA GLU A 87 -11.11 5.79 -7.42
C GLU A 87 -11.54 4.60 -6.54
N LEU A 88 -11.06 4.53 -5.29
CA LEU A 88 -11.38 3.46 -4.32
C LEU A 88 -12.60 3.81 -3.46
#